data_AF-A0A7F8QBN6-F1
#
_entry.id   AF-A0A7F8QBN6-F1
#
_cell.length_a   1.000
_cell.length_b   1.000
_cell.length_c   1.000
_cell.angle_alpha   90.00
_cell.angle_beta   90.00
_cell.angle_gamma   90.00
#
_symmetry.space_group_name_H-M   'P 1'
#
loop_
_entity.id
_entity.type
_entity.pdbx_description
1 polymer ?
#
loop_
_entity_poly.entity_id
_entity_poly.type
_entity_poly.pdbx_seq_one_letter_code
_entity_poly.pdbx_strand_id
1 'polypeptide(L)'
;MDKELSHLGTEILLSFLTPGGNRLRNQICEVLDTDLIRQQAEHSAVDIQGLANYVISTMGKLCAPVRDDDIRELKATGNIVEVLRQIFHVLDLMKMDMVNFTIRSLRPHLQRQLVDYERTKFQEILEETPSKYNIMCIC
;
A
#
# COMPACT_ATOMS: atom_id res chain seq x y z
N MET A 1 10.60 -13.77 16.92
CA MET A 1 10.21 -12.44 16.41
C MET A 1 10.61 -12.27 14.94
N ASP A 2 11.27 -13.26 14.34
CA ASP A 2 11.91 -13.13 13.02
C ASP A 2 11.02 -13.43 11.79
N LYS A 3 9.86 -14.08 11.97
CA LYS A 3 8.92 -14.34 10.85
C LYS A 3 8.14 -13.09 10.40
N GLU A 4 7.84 -12.18 11.32
CA GLU A 4 7.04 -10.97 11.04
C GLU A 4 7.77 -10.00 10.10
N LEU A 5 9.10 -9.87 10.25
CA LEU A 5 9.87 -8.91 9.46
C LEU A 5 10.15 -9.39 8.03
N SER A 6 10.26 -10.71 7.81
CA SER A 6 10.44 -11.28 6.45
C SER A 6 9.13 -11.25 5.65
N HIS A 7 7.98 -11.40 6.31
CA HIS A 7 6.66 -11.30 5.69
C HIS A 7 6.34 -9.89 5.21
N LEU A 8 6.80 -8.87 5.94
CA LEU A 8 6.41 -7.48 5.71
C LEU A 8 6.75 -7.00 4.29
N GLY A 9 7.95 -7.28 3.76
CA GLY A 9 8.32 -6.80 2.41
C GLY A 9 7.47 -7.40 1.28
N THR A 10 7.28 -8.71 1.31
CA THR A 10 6.52 -9.45 0.29
C THR A 10 5.03 -9.12 0.35
N GLU A 11 4.46 -9.03 1.55
CA GLU A 11 3.05 -8.70 1.74
C GLU A 11 2.71 -7.30 1.23
N ILE A 12 3.61 -6.34 1.39
CA ILE A 12 3.41 -4.98 0.87
C ILE A 12 3.32 -5.00 -0.65
N LEU A 13 4.24 -5.68 -1.33
CA LEU A 13 4.20 -5.82 -2.79
C LEU A 13 2.91 -6.49 -3.27
N LEU A 14 2.48 -7.54 -2.56
CA LEU A 14 1.24 -8.26 -2.87
C LEU A 14 -0.02 -7.41 -2.61
N SER A 15 0.03 -6.49 -1.65
CA SER A 15 -1.10 -5.58 -1.33
C SER A 15 -1.42 -4.59 -2.46
N PHE A 16 -0.44 -4.32 -3.33
CA PHE A 16 -0.62 -3.46 -4.50
C PHE A 16 -1.26 -4.17 -5.69
N LEU A 17 -1.37 -5.50 -5.65
CA LEU A 17 -1.93 -6.27 -6.75
C LEU A 17 -3.45 -6.32 -6.68
N THR A 18 -4.09 -6.08 -7.82
CA THR A 18 -5.54 -6.31 -7.97
C THR A 18 -5.86 -7.82 -7.99
N PRO A 19 -7.09 -8.23 -7.62
CA PRO A 19 -7.49 -9.65 -7.55
C PRO A 19 -7.31 -10.47 -8.84
N GLY A 20 -7.10 -9.84 -10.00
CA GLY A 20 -6.83 -10.51 -11.28
C GLY A 20 -5.36 -10.76 -11.61
N GLY A 21 -4.42 -10.24 -10.80
CA GLY A 21 -2.97 -10.26 -11.04
C GLY A 21 -2.26 -11.58 -10.71
N ASN A 22 -2.85 -12.73 -11.01
CA ASN A 22 -2.37 -14.04 -10.54
C ASN A 22 -0.94 -14.38 -11.01
N ARG A 23 -0.56 -13.97 -12.22
CA ARG A 23 0.79 -14.25 -12.75
C ARG A 23 1.88 -13.51 -11.96
N LEU A 24 1.73 -12.21 -11.76
CA LEU A 24 2.74 -11.42 -11.04
C LEU A 24 2.77 -11.79 -9.56
N ARG A 25 1.60 -12.08 -8.95
CA ARG A 25 1.51 -12.64 -7.60
C ARG A 25 2.35 -13.90 -7.47
N ASN A 26 2.15 -14.88 -8.36
CA ASN A 26 2.88 -16.15 -8.31
C ASN A 26 4.39 -15.92 -8.47
N GLN A 27 4.80 -15.07 -9.41
CA GLN A 27 6.21 -14.72 -9.59
C GLN A 27 6.83 -14.08 -8.36
N ILE A 28 6.12 -13.17 -7.68
CA ILE A 28 6.59 -12.56 -6.43
C ILE A 28 6.73 -13.62 -5.34
N CYS A 29 5.73 -14.50 -5.18
CA CYS A 29 5.77 -15.57 -4.18
C CYS A 29 6.88 -16.59 -4.45
N GLU A 30 7.15 -16.93 -5.71
CA GLU A 30 8.22 -17.86 -6.09
C GLU A 30 9.62 -17.28 -5.85
N VAL A 31 9.85 -16.01 -6.22
CA VAL A 31 11.17 -15.37 -6.09
C VAL A 31 11.46 -14.93 -4.66
N LEU A 32 10.45 -14.46 -3.93
CA LEU A 32 10.57 -14.01 -2.53
C LEU A 32 10.09 -15.08 -1.54
N ASP A 33 10.31 -16.35 -1.86
CA ASP A 33 10.01 -17.47 -0.97
C ASP A 33 10.98 -17.47 0.22
N THR A 34 10.43 -17.30 1.43
CA THR A 34 11.26 -17.13 2.63
C THR A 34 12.00 -18.41 3.01
N ASP A 35 11.39 -19.57 2.78
CA ASP A 35 12.02 -20.85 3.10
C ASP A 35 13.17 -21.15 2.15
N LEU A 36 13.00 -20.85 0.85
CA LEU A 36 14.05 -20.97 -0.13
C LEU A 36 15.21 -20.00 0.15
N ILE A 37 14.91 -18.73 0.43
CA ILE A 37 15.94 -17.72 0.76
C ILE A 37 16.71 -18.11 2.02
N ARG A 38 16.01 -18.61 3.04
CA ARG A 38 16.64 -19.09 4.27
C ARG A 38 17.58 -20.27 3.99
N GLN A 39 17.15 -21.26 3.21
CA GLN A 39 18.00 -22.38 2.81
C GLN A 39 19.24 -21.91 2.02
N GLN A 40 19.06 -20.99 1.07
CA GLN A 40 20.17 -20.41 0.32
C GLN A 40 21.15 -19.66 1.24
N ALA A 41 20.65 -18.94 2.25
CA ALA A 41 21.48 -18.24 3.22
C ALA A 41 22.27 -19.21 4.11
N GLU A 42 21.66 -20.29 4.59
CA GLU A 42 22.32 -21.36 5.37
C GLU A 42 23.49 -22.00 4.59
N HIS A 43 23.38 -22.05 3.26
CA HIS A 43 24.42 -22.57 2.36
C HIS A 43 25.30 -21.50 1.70
N SER A 44 25.24 -20.24 2.14
CA SER A 44 26.00 -19.11 1.56
C SER A 44 25.82 -18.94 0.04
N ALA A 45 24.64 -19.30 -0.47
CA ALA A 45 24.27 -19.28 -1.89
C ALA A 45 23.26 -18.17 -2.25
N VAL A 46 22.86 -17.34 -1.27
CA VAL A 46 21.85 -16.29 -1.48
C VAL A 46 22.42 -15.12 -2.30
N ASP A 47 21.72 -14.77 -3.38
CA ASP A 47 22.02 -13.58 -4.19
C ASP A 47 21.19 -12.37 -3.72
N ILE A 48 21.70 -11.64 -2.73
CA ILE A 48 21.04 -10.47 -2.15
C ILE A 48 20.87 -9.36 -3.19
N GLN A 49 21.85 -9.19 -4.09
CA GLN A 49 21.80 -8.16 -5.13
C GLN A 49 20.72 -8.48 -6.17
N GLY A 50 20.62 -9.74 -6.60
CA GLY A 50 19.56 -10.22 -7.48
C GLY A 50 18.17 -10.00 -6.88
N LEU A 51 17.99 -10.34 -5.60
CA LEU A 51 16.74 -10.12 -4.87
C LEU A 51 16.37 -8.64 -4.78
N ALA A 52 17.32 -7.77 -4.41
CA ALA A 52 17.09 -6.34 -4.34
C ALA A 52 16.69 -5.77 -5.72
N ASN A 53 17.39 -6.14 -6.78
CA ASN A 53 17.07 -5.72 -8.15
C ASN A 53 15.69 -6.21 -8.61
N TYR A 54 15.31 -7.44 -8.25
CA TYR A 54 13.97 -7.96 -8.52
C TYR A 54 12.89 -7.14 -7.83
N VAL A 55 13.08 -6.81 -6.55
CA VAL A 55 12.15 -5.97 -5.77
C VAL A 55 12.04 -4.58 -6.41
N ILE A 56 13.15 -3.91 -6.71
CA ILE A 56 13.16 -2.58 -7.35
C ILE A 56 12.44 -2.62 -8.72
N SER A 57 12.69 -3.65 -9.53
CA SER A 57 12.02 -3.84 -10.81
C SER A 57 10.52 -4.06 -10.66
N THR A 58 10.10 -4.79 -9.62
CA THR A 58 8.70 -5.03 -9.30
C THR A 58 8.04 -3.74 -8.79
N MET A 59 8.69 -3.00 -7.89
CA MET A 59 8.23 -1.69 -7.43
C MET A 59 8.01 -0.73 -8.59
N GLY A 60 8.96 -0.65 -9.53
CA GLY A 60 8.83 0.22 -10.71
C GLY A 60 7.66 -0.13 -11.65
N LYS A 61 7.10 -1.34 -11.57
CA LYS A 61 5.89 -1.71 -12.33
C LYS A 61 4.59 -1.38 -11.58
N LEU A 62 4.66 -1.21 -10.27
CA LEU A 62 3.51 -1.06 -9.38
C LEU A 62 3.36 0.36 -8.82
N CYS A 63 4.41 1.16 -8.83
CA CYS A 63 4.41 2.49 -8.25
C CYS A 63 3.62 3.51 -9.08
N ALA A 64 3.19 4.58 -8.40
CA ALA A 64 2.62 5.74 -9.07
C ALA A 64 3.72 6.54 -9.79
N PRO A 65 3.40 7.31 -10.86
CA PRO A 65 4.40 8.07 -11.63
C PRO A 65 5.26 9.04 -10.80
N VAL A 66 4.74 9.52 -9.68
CA VAL A 66 5.48 10.41 -8.75
C VAL A 66 6.70 9.73 -8.12
N ARG A 67 6.78 8.39 -8.16
CA ARG A 67 7.86 7.59 -7.57
C ARG A 67 8.89 7.12 -8.58
N ASP A 68 8.76 7.48 -9.86
CA ASP A 68 9.68 7.02 -10.90
C ASP A 68 11.13 7.49 -10.66
N ASP A 69 11.31 8.67 -10.07
CA ASP A 69 12.64 9.18 -9.70
C ASP A 69 13.23 8.43 -8.49
N ASP A 70 12.42 8.11 -7.47
CA ASP A 70 12.83 7.29 -6.32
C ASP A 70 13.31 5.89 -6.78
N ILE A 71 12.61 5.27 -7.74
CA ILE A 71 13.00 3.99 -8.35
C ILE A 71 14.30 4.11 -9.14
N ARG A 72 14.55 5.25 -9.79
CA ARG A 72 15.78 5.49 -10.54
C ARG A 72 16.98 5.64 -9.60
N GLU A 73 16.81 6.34 -8.49
CA GLU A 73 17.84 6.51 -7.47
C GLU A 73 18.20 5.18 -6.80
N LEU A 74 17.20 4.34 -6.51
CA LEU A 74 17.41 2.98 -5.99
C LEU A 74 18.32 2.15 -6.90
N LYS A 75 18.15 2.24 -8.22
CA LYS A 75 19.01 1.53 -9.20
C LYS A 75 20.43 2.07 -9.31
N ALA A 76 20.64 3.34 -8.96
CA ALA A 76 21.94 4.00 -9.03
C ALA A 76 22.78 3.78 -7.75
N THR A 77 22.14 3.37 -6.64
CA THR A 77 22.81 3.15 -5.37
C THR A 77 23.64 1.86 -5.39
N GLY A 78 24.95 1.97 -5.15
CA GLY A 78 25.87 0.82 -5.21
C GLY A 78 26.04 0.03 -3.90
N ASN A 79 25.66 0.61 -2.74
CA ASN A 79 25.78 -0.06 -1.45
C ASN A 79 24.50 -0.84 -1.12
N ILE A 80 24.61 -2.16 -0.97
CA ILE A 80 23.46 -3.04 -0.72
C ILE A 80 22.69 -2.71 0.55
N VAL A 81 23.35 -2.30 1.62
CA VAL A 81 22.69 -1.99 2.89
C VAL A 81 21.84 -0.72 2.74
N GLU A 82 22.36 0.27 2.02
CA GLU A 82 21.64 1.51 1.71
C GLU A 82 20.48 1.24 0.75
N VAL A 83 20.69 0.41 -0.28
CA VAL A 83 19.61 -0.02 -1.20
C VAL A 83 18.46 -0.65 -0.41
N LEU A 84 18.75 -1.61 0.47
CA LEU A 84 17.70 -2.29 1.25
C LEU A 84 16.94 -1.30 2.16
N ARG A 85 17.64 -0.36 2.82
CA ARG A 85 16.99 0.69 3.62
C ARG A 85 16.08 1.57 2.79
N GLN A 86 16.56 2.03 1.64
CA GLN A 86 15.78 2.88 0.73
C GLN A 86 14.59 2.11 0.13
N ILE A 87 14.73 0.82 -0.18
CA ILE A 87 13.61 -0.02 -0.65
C ILE A 87 12.46 0.02 0.35
N PHE A 88 12.73 -0.25 1.63
CA PHE A 88 11.68 -0.21 2.66
C PHE A 88 11.06 1.18 2.79
N HIS A 89 11.89 2.23 2.73
CA HIS A 89 11.39 3.60 2.77
C HIS A 89 10.43 3.90 1.62
N VAL A 90 10.80 3.57 0.38
CA VAL A 90 9.96 3.80 -0.80
C VAL A 90 8.71 2.91 -0.79
N LEU A 91 8.80 1.67 -0.29
CA LEU A 91 7.63 0.81 -0.11
C LEU A 91 6.59 1.42 0.84
N ASP A 92 7.02 2.07 1.92
CA ASP A 92 6.11 2.75 2.84
C ASP A 92 5.49 4.00 2.20
N LEU A 93 6.24 4.75 1.38
CA LEU A 93 5.68 5.84 0.58
C LEU A 93 4.63 5.34 -0.43
N MET A 94 4.92 4.21 -1.11
CA MET A 94 3.97 3.58 -2.04
C MET A 94 2.67 3.16 -1.36
N LYS A 95 2.71 2.70 -0.10
CA LYS A 95 1.47 2.45 0.68
C LYS A 95 0.65 3.72 0.84
N MET A 96 1.31 4.82 1.22
CA MET A 96 0.63 6.11 1.40
C MET A 96 0.04 6.60 0.08
N ASP A 97 0.73 6.39 -1.03
CA ASP A 97 0.22 6.71 -2.36
C ASP A 97 -1.07 5.93 -2.67
N MET A 98 -1.13 4.63 -2.34
CA MET A 98 -2.33 3.82 -2.49
C MET A 98 -3.48 4.25 -1.59
N VAL A 99 -3.21 4.58 -0.33
CA VAL A 99 -4.23 5.12 0.58
C VAL A 99 -4.76 6.45 0.06
N ASN A 100 -3.88 7.35 -0.36
CA ASN A 100 -4.25 8.64 -0.94
C ASN A 100 -5.09 8.48 -2.21
N PHE A 101 -4.70 7.55 -3.09
CA PHE A 101 -5.48 7.21 -4.28
C PHE A 101 -6.87 6.68 -3.92
N THR A 102 -6.95 5.77 -2.95
CA THR A 102 -8.22 5.17 -2.49
C THR A 102 -9.16 6.22 -1.91
N ILE A 103 -8.65 7.12 -1.05
CA ILE A 103 -9.44 8.24 -0.49
C ILE A 103 -9.95 9.15 -1.61
N ARG A 104 -9.09 9.51 -2.57
CA ARG A 104 -9.46 10.37 -3.70
C ARG A 104 -10.52 9.71 -4.58
N SER A 105 -10.41 8.40 -4.81
CA SER A 105 -11.34 7.62 -5.61
C SER A 105 -12.71 7.48 -4.94
N LEU A 106 -12.74 7.24 -3.61
CA LEU A 106 -13.99 7.06 -2.87
C LEU A 106 -14.74 8.37 -2.58
N ARG A 107 -14.03 9.48 -2.40
CA ARG A 107 -14.60 10.79 -2.07
C ARG A 107 -15.83 11.19 -2.91
N PRO A 108 -15.81 11.15 -4.26
CA PRO A 108 -16.97 11.54 -5.06
C PRO A 108 -18.19 10.63 -4.84
N HIS A 109 -17.99 9.36 -4.52
CA HIS A 109 -19.10 8.44 -4.23
C HIS A 109 -19.75 8.78 -2.89
N LEU A 110 -18.93 9.01 -1.86
CA LEU A 110 -19.41 9.43 -0.55
C LEU A 110 -20.15 10.77 -0.63
N GLN A 111 -19.58 11.75 -1.32
CA GLN A 111 -20.20 13.08 -1.47
C GLN A 111 -21.59 13.07 -2.07
N ARG A 112 -21.89 12.13 -2.99
CA ARG A 112 -23.23 11.99 -3.57
C ARG A 112 -24.27 11.51 -2.56
N GLN A 113 -23.86 10.71 -1.58
CA GLN A 113 -24.76 10.11 -0.59
C GLN A 113 -24.82 10.92 0.72
N LEU A 114 -23.83 11.79 0.97
CA LEU A 114 -23.70 12.55 2.20
C LEU A 114 -24.91 13.45 2.47
N VAL A 115 -25.42 14.18 1.45
CA VAL A 115 -26.53 15.12 1.66
C VAL A 115 -27.79 14.42 2.16
N ASP A 116 -28.16 13.30 1.55
CA ASP A 116 -29.34 12.53 1.94
C ASP A 116 -29.13 11.88 3.31
N TYR A 117 -27.95 11.30 3.54
CA TYR A 117 -27.60 10.71 4.83
C TYR A 117 -27.63 11.74 5.98
N GLU A 118 -27.03 12.91 5.79
CA GLU A 118 -27.01 14.00 6.77
C GLU A 118 -28.43 14.50 7.05
N ARG A 119 -29.26 14.70 6.02
CA ARG A 119 -30.67 15.08 6.19
C ARG A 119 -31.44 14.04 6.99
N THR A 120 -31.32 12.75 6.65
CA THR A 120 -32.00 11.67 7.38
C THR A 120 -31.55 11.60 8.82
N LYS A 121 -30.24 11.62 9.10
CA LYS A 121 -29.74 11.58 10.49
C LYS A 121 -30.10 12.83 11.29
N PHE A 122 -30.08 13.99 10.66
CA PHE A 122 -30.52 15.21 11.31
C PHE A 122 -32.00 15.13 11.71
N GLN A 123 -32.85 14.62 10.81
CA GLN A 123 -34.27 14.41 11.08
C GLN A 123 -34.51 13.44 12.24
N GLU A 124 -33.80 12.31 12.28
CA GLU A 124 -33.89 11.34 13.40
C GLU A 124 -33.52 11.99 14.75
N ILE A 125 -32.44 12.80 14.78
CA ILE A 125 -32.01 13.51 16.00
C ILE A 125 -33.07 14.51 16.48
N LEU A 126 -33.73 15.22 15.55
CA LEU A 126 -34.82 16.14 15.88
C LEU A 126 -36.02 15.42 16.48
N GLU A 127 -36.35 14.22 15.98
CA GLU A 127 -37.43 13.39 16.48
C GLU A 127 -37.14 12.82 17.88
N GLU A 128 -35.89 12.44 18.16
CA GLU A 128 -35.43 11.98 19.48
C GLU A 128 -35.33 13.12 20.52
N THR A 129 -35.15 14.37 20.07
CA THR A 129 -34.99 15.54 20.94
C THR A 129 -35.87 16.74 20.51
N PRO A 130 -37.20 16.67 20.70
CA PRO A 130 -38.12 17.69 20.17
C PRO A 130 -37.94 19.10 20.76
N SER A 131 -37.28 19.23 21.93
CA SER A 131 -37.34 20.43 22.78
C SER A 131 -36.13 21.38 22.71
N LYS A 132 -35.13 21.16 21.85
CA LYS A 132 -33.93 22.02 21.82
C LYS A 132 -33.61 22.78 20.52
N TYR A 133 -34.21 22.48 19.37
CA TYR A 133 -33.71 23.03 18.09
C TYR A 133 -34.79 23.48 17.09
N ASN A 134 -35.88 24.07 17.57
CA ASN A 134 -36.93 24.63 16.70
C ASN A 134 -36.53 25.93 15.94
N ILE A 135 -35.23 26.18 15.72
CA ILE A 135 -34.71 27.41 15.11
C ILE A 135 -33.89 27.13 13.82
N MET A 136 -33.59 25.89 13.49
CA MET A 136 -32.70 25.58 12.35
C MET A 136 -33.40 25.05 11.09
N CYS A 137 -34.73 25.20 10.99
CA CYS A 137 -35.49 24.96 9.75
C CYS A 137 -35.41 26.17 8.79
N ILE A 138 -34.22 26.60 8.41
CA ILE A 138 -34.01 27.41 7.18
C ILE A 138 -32.67 26.99 6.56
N CYS A 139 -32.69 25.94 5.74
CA CYS A 139 -31.74 25.68 4.66
C CYS A 139 -32.51 24.97 3.54
#